data_AF-A0A7J5ZID9-F1
#
_entry.id   AF-A0A7J5ZID9-F1
#
_cell.length_a   1.000
_cell.length_b   1.000
_cell.length_c   1.000
_cell.angle_alpha   90.00
_cell.angle_beta   90.00
_cell.angle_gamma   90.00
#
_symmetry.space_group_name_H-M   'P 1'
#
loop_
_entity.id
_entity.type
_entity.pdbx_description
1 polymer ?
#
loop_
_entity_poly.entity_id
_entity_poly.type
_entity_poly.pdbx_seq_one_letter_code
_entity_poly.pdbx_strand_id
1 'polypeptide(L)'
;MLSTRPLSCINKDLTRRRSLICYRLLHTRGNYYEYGDKVGRLLAHQLCSHAASRSISQIMQSSGVLTSDPVEINSTFKSFYSSLYTVGPPDNSGNVDHFFRNIDFPRIHPLLASELDSPITLDEIVRSINSLGVFRTRDVATNTKTSNHNSIAQRWEGPNIV
;
A
#
# COMPACT_ATOMS: atom_id res chain seq x y z
N MET A 1 -4.70 -68.76 -21.73
CA MET A 1 -6.08 -68.30 -22.02
C MET A 1 -6.24 -66.88 -21.51
N LEU A 2 -6.21 -65.88 -22.39
CA LEU A 2 -6.40 -64.48 -22.04
C LEU A 2 -7.89 -64.25 -21.78
N SER A 3 -8.27 -63.92 -20.55
CA SER A 3 -9.64 -63.58 -20.18
C SER A 3 -9.98 -62.20 -20.76
N THR A 4 -10.58 -62.17 -21.94
CA THR A 4 -11.10 -60.96 -22.57
C THR A 4 -12.40 -60.56 -21.86
N ARG A 5 -12.38 -59.41 -21.19
CA ARG A 5 -13.59 -58.86 -20.56
C ARG A 5 -14.62 -58.47 -21.63
N PRO A 6 -15.92 -58.73 -21.41
CA PRO A 6 -16.96 -58.37 -22.36
C PRO A 6 -17.07 -56.84 -22.53
N LEU A 7 -17.29 -56.39 -23.77
CA LEU A 7 -17.31 -54.97 -24.17
C LEU A 7 -18.29 -54.11 -23.34
N SER A 8 -19.38 -54.71 -22.86
CA SER A 8 -20.37 -54.05 -22.01
C SER A 8 -19.81 -53.63 -20.65
N CYS A 9 -18.87 -54.39 -20.08
CA CYS A 9 -18.21 -54.06 -18.81
C CYS A 9 -17.17 -52.95 -18.98
N ILE A 10 -16.47 -52.93 -20.13
CA ILE A 10 -15.47 -51.90 -20.46
C ILE A 10 -16.16 -50.54 -20.63
N ASN A 11 -17.29 -50.49 -21.33
CA ASN A 11 -18.06 -49.26 -21.52
C ASN A 11 -18.63 -48.71 -20.20
N LYS A 12 -19.10 -49.58 -19.30
CA LYS A 12 -19.58 -49.16 -17.97
C LYS A 12 -18.45 -48.58 -17.11
N ASP A 13 -17.27 -49.20 -17.12
CA ASP A 13 -16.09 -48.69 -16.40
C ASP A 13 -15.61 -47.36 -16.99
N LEU A 14 -15.57 -47.23 -18.32
CA LEU A 14 -15.17 -45.99 -18.99
C LEU A 14 -16.10 -44.82 -18.67
N THR A 15 -17.42 -45.06 -18.65
CA THR A 15 -18.42 -44.04 -18.26
C THR A 15 -18.27 -43.64 -16.80
N ARG A 16 -18.02 -44.61 -15.90
CA ARG A 16 -17.80 -44.34 -14.46
C ARG A 16 -16.51 -43.55 -14.22
N ARG A 17 -15.43 -43.84 -14.97
CA ARG A 17 -14.18 -43.08 -14.88
C ARG A 17 -14.34 -41.67 -15.43
N ARG A 18 -15.07 -41.50 -16.54
CA ARG A 18 -15.40 -40.17 -17.09
C ARG A 18 -16.14 -39.30 -16.08
N SER A 19 -17.20 -39.84 -15.45
CA SER A 19 -17.96 -39.07 -14.45
C SER A 19 -17.13 -38.73 -13.21
N LEU A 20 -16.27 -39.64 -12.76
CA LEU A 20 -15.35 -39.38 -11.63
C LEU A 20 -14.32 -38.29 -11.95
N ILE A 21 -13.78 -38.27 -13.16
CA ILE A 21 -12.85 -37.24 -13.60
C ILE A 21 -13.56 -35.88 -13.64
N CYS A 22 -14.75 -35.81 -14.24
CA CYS A 22 -15.55 -34.59 -14.25
C CYS A 22 -15.86 -34.09 -12.84
N TYR A 23 -16.27 -34.97 -11.94
CA TYR A 23 -16.54 -34.65 -10.54
C TYR A 23 -15.30 -34.10 -9.82
N ARG A 24 -14.14 -34.75 -9.97
CA ARG A 24 -12.88 -34.30 -9.38
C ARG A 24 -12.41 -32.97 -9.95
N LEU A 25 -12.57 -32.75 -11.25
CA LEU A 25 -12.25 -31.48 -11.90
C LEU A 25 -13.15 -30.34 -11.41
N LEU A 26 -14.44 -30.61 -11.20
CA LEU A 26 -15.37 -29.62 -10.65
C LEU A 26 -15.02 -29.28 -9.20
N HIS A 27 -14.74 -30.29 -8.38
CA HIS A 27 -14.41 -30.10 -6.96
C HIS A 27 -13.07 -29.37 -6.76
N THR A 28 -12.06 -29.67 -7.58
CA THR A 28 -10.76 -28.98 -7.53
C THR A 28 -10.88 -27.52 -7.98
N ARG A 29 -11.69 -27.25 -9.02
CA ARG A 29 -12.01 -25.87 -9.44
C ARG A 29 -12.80 -25.12 -8.37
N GLY A 30 -13.80 -25.75 -7.75
CA GLY A 30 -14.55 -25.18 -6.64
C GLY A 30 -13.65 -24.81 -5.46
N ASN A 31 -12.80 -25.74 -5.03
CA ASN A 31 -11.81 -25.48 -3.97
C ASN A 31 -10.83 -24.36 -4.35
N TYR A 32 -10.37 -24.29 -5.59
CA TYR A 32 -9.50 -23.20 -6.04
C TYR A 32 -10.24 -21.85 -6.02
N TYR A 33 -11.52 -21.81 -6.40
CA TYR A 33 -12.34 -20.60 -6.27
C TYR A 33 -12.60 -20.22 -4.81
N GLU A 34 -12.81 -21.17 -3.91
CA GLU A 34 -13.06 -20.88 -2.48
C GLU A 34 -11.80 -20.45 -1.74
N TYR A 35 -10.66 -21.10 -2.03
CA TYR A 35 -9.42 -20.99 -1.23
C TYR A 35 -8.23 -20.36 -1.97
N GLY A 36 -8.28 -20.22 -3.29
CA GLY A 36 -7.14 -19.79 -4.12
C GLY A 36 -6.75 -18.33 -3.88
N ASP A 37 -7.49 -17.38 -4.45
CA ASP A 37 -7.10 -15.97 -4.42
C ASP A 37 -7.90 -15.15 -3.38
N LYS A 38 -7.60 -15.38 -2.11
CA LYS A 38 -8.20 -14.62 -1.00
C LYS A 38 -7.70 -13.17 -0.98
N VAL A 39 -6.43 -12.95 -1.31
CA VAL A 39 -5.81 -11.62 -1.29
C VAL A 39 -6.31 -10.74 -2.42
N GLY A 40 -6.46 -11.28 -3.64
CA GLY A 40 -7.02 -10.56 -4.78
C GLY A 40 -8.52 -10.29 -4.61
N ARG A 41 -9.28 -11.23 -4.03
CA ARG A 41 -10.69 -10.97 -3.69
C ARG A 41 -10.83 -9.88 -2.63
N LEU A 42 -10.02 -9.94 -1.56
CA LEU A 42 -10.03 -8.93 -0.52
C LEU A 42 -9.66 -7.56 -1.10
N LEU A 43 -8.61 -7.50 -1.93
CA LEU A 43 -8.19 -6.28 -2.61
C LEU A 43 -9.29 -5.75 -3.54
N ALA A 44 -9.90 -6.60 -4.35
CA ALA A 44 -11.00 -6.20 -5.23
C ALA A 44 -12.18 -5.66 -4.41
N HIS A 45 -12.54 -6.32 -3.31
CA HIS A 45 -13.58 -5.83 -2.41
C HIS A 45 -13.21 -4.48 -1.80
N GLN A 46 -11.98 -4.32 -1.30
CA GLN A 46 -11.48 -3.05 -0.79
C GLN A 46 -11.54 -1.94 -1.84
N LEU A 47 -11.12 -2.21 -3.08
CA LEU A 47 -11.17 -1.26 -4.19
C LEU A 47 -12.61 -0.87 -4.53
N CYS A 48 -13.54 -1.83 -4.61
CA CYS A 48 -14.95 -1.57 -4.86
C CYS A 48 -15.60 -0.77 -3.74
N SER A 49 -15.38 -1.14 -2.47
CA SER A 49 -15.89 -0.40 -1.31
C SER A 49 -15.32 1.01 -1.27
N HIS A 50 -14.03 1.17 -1.57
CA HIS A 50 -13.36 2.46 -1.61
C HIS A 50 -13.91 3.34 -2.74
N ALA A 51 -14.12 2.80 -3.93
CA ALA A 51 -14.76 3.51 -5.05
C ALA A 51 -16.21 3.91 -4.70
N ALA A 52 -16.99 3.01 -4.10
CA ALA A 52 -18.36 3.30 -3.69
C ALA A 52 -18.43 4.39 -2.61
N SER A 53 -17.52 4.37 -1.63
CA SER A 53 -17.47 5.38 -0.56
C SER A 53 -17.15 6.80 -1.05
N ARG A 54 -16.49 6.90 -2.20
CA ARG A 54 -16.10 8.17 -2.83
C ARG A 54 -17.09 8.63 -3.90
N SER A 55 -18.13 7.83 -4.19
CA SER A 55 -19.15 8.18 -5.16
C SER A 55 -20.11 9.21 -4.57
N ILE A 56 -20.26 10.34 -5.25
CA ILE A 56 -21.17 11.41 -4.84
C ILE A 56 -22.51 11.17 -5.54
N SER A 57 -23.48 10.63 -4.82
CA SER A 57 -24.82 10.32 -5.36
C SER A 57 -25.75 11.54 -5.38
N GLN A 58 -25.59 12.46 -4.44
CA GLN A 58 -26.47 13.61 -4.26
C GLN A 58 -25.68 14.80 -3.75
N ILE A 59 -26.10 16.00 -4.14
CA ILE A 59 -25.56 17.26 -3.64
C ILE A 59 -26.68 18.24 -3.33
N MET A 60 -26.40 19.18 -2.43
CA MET A 60 -27.27 20.32 -2.17
C MET A 60 -26.78 21.52 -2.99
N GLN A 61 -27.64 22.06 -3.84
CA GLN A 61 -27.35 23.27 -4.60
C GLN A 61 -27.37 24.51 -3.68
N SER A 62 -26.80 25.63 -4.14
CA SER A 62 -26.87 26.93 -3.46
C SER A 62 -28.30 27.44 -3.18
N SER A 63 -29.29 26.92 -3.91
CA SER A 63 -30.72 27.17 -3.72
C SER A 63 -31.34 26.35 -2.57
N GLY A 64 -30.59 25.43 -1.95
CA GLY A 64 -31.08 24.53 -0.91
C GLY A 64 -31.80 23.29 -1.43
N VAL A 65 -31.89 23.09 -2.74
CA VAL A 65 -32.50 21.91 -3.36
C VAL A 65 -31.49 20.76 -3.43
N LEU A 66 -31.93 19.55 -3.09
CA LEU A 66 -31.14 18.32 -3.21
C LEU A 66 -31.35 17.72 -4.61
N THR A 67 -30.28 17.63 -5.40
CA THR A 67 -30.33 17.00 -6.74
C THR A 67 -29.48 15.72 -6.75
N SER A 68 -30.00 14.69 -7.42
CA SER A 68 -29.32 13.42 -7.71
C SER A 68 -28.92 13.26 -9.18
N ASP A 69 -29.17 14.26 -10.03
CA ASP A 69 -28.85 14.21 -11.46
C ASP A 69 -27.34 14.42 -11.66
N PRO A 70 -26.62 13.48 -12.29
CA PRO A 70 -25.19 13.61 -12.56
C PRO A 70 -24.83 14.87 -13.39
N VAL A 71 -25.70 15.35 -14.27
CA VAL A 71 -25.41 16.55 -15.08
C VAL A 71 -25.42 17.82 -14.22
N GLU A 72 -26.41 17.95 -13.34
CA GLU A 72 -26.47 19.05 -12.38
C GLU A 72 -25.36 18.97 -11.33
N ILE A 73 -25.01 17.74 -10.89
CA ILE A 73 -23.87 17.53 -9.98
C ILE A 73 -22.58 18.06 -10.59
N ASN A 74 -22.31 17.73 -11.85
CA ASN A 74 -21.10 18.20 -12.51
C ASN A 74 -21.11 19.71 -12.78
N SER A 75 -22.26 20.30 -13.12
CA SER A 75 -22.37 21.73 -13.41
C SER A 75 -22.17 22.59 -12.16
N THR A 76 -22.72 22.16 -11.03
CA THR A 76 -22.54 22.82 -9.72
C THR A 76 -21.09 22.71 -9.23
N PHE A 77 -20.45 21.54 -9.33
CA PHE A 77 -19.02 21.41 -9.03
C PHE A 77 -18.17 22.32 -9.91
N LYS A 78 -18.45 22.35 -11.22
CA LYS A 78 -17.76 23.24 -12.15
C LYS A 78 -17.91 24.71 -11.75
N SER A 79 -19.13 25.16 -11.44
CA SER A 79 -19.40 26.54 -11.04
C SER A 79 -18.71 26.89 -9.73
N PHE A 80 -18.79 26.00 -8.73
CA PHE A 80 -18.17 26.19 -7.42
C PHE A 80 -16.64 26.31 -7.50
N TYR A 81 -15.98 25.38 -8.19
CA TYR A 81 -14.51 25.47 -8.33
C TYR A 81 -14.10 26.61 -9.25
N SER A 82 -14.90 26.94 -10.26
CA SER A 82 -14.66 28.13 -11.07
C SER A 82 -14.70 29.38 -10.20
N SER A 83 -15.69 29.57 -9.34
CA SER A 83 -15.75 30.74 -8.45
C SER A 83 -14.60 30.74 -7.44
N LEU A 84 -14.29 29.60 -6.84
CA LEU A 84 -13.22 29.45 -5.84
C LEU A 84 -11.84 29.87 -6.38
N TYR A 85 -11.55 29.58 -7.64
CA TYR A 85 -10.25 29.90 -8.26
C TYR A 85 -10.27 31.15 -9.15
N THR A 86 -11.43 31.76 -9.42
CA THR A 86 -11.52 33.04 -10.14
C THR A 86 -11.59 34.23 -9.20
N VAL A 87 -12.28 34.07 -8.08
CA VAL A 87 -12.16 34.98 -6.95
C VAL A 87 -10.74 34.78 -6.44
N GLY A 88 -9.86 35.76 -6.70
CA GLY A 88 -8.49 35.73 -6.20
C GLY A 88 -8.44 35.60 -4.68
N PRO A 89 -7.23 35.45 -4.08
CA PRO A 89 -7.09 35.44 -2.63
C PRO A 89 -7.89 36.63 -2.07
N PRO A 90 -8.77 36.40 -1.09
CA PRO A 90 -9.69 37.43 -0.68
C PRO A 90 -8.85 38.59 -0.09
N ASP A 91 -9.29 39.84 -0.28
CA ASP A 91 -8.54 41.07 0.07
C ASP A 91 -8.16 41.19 1.57
N ASN A 92 -8.56 40.23 2.39
CA ASN A 92 -8.20 39.97 3.78
C ASN A 92 -6.73 39.57 4.01
N SER A 93 -5.83 40.09 3.17
CA SER A 93 -4.40 40.28 3.48
C SER A 93 -4.17 40.69 4.94
N GLY A 94 -4.96 41.65 5.44
CA GLY A 94 -4.88 42.12 6.82
C GLY A 94 -5.17 41.06 7.90
N ASN A 95 -6.00 40.04 7.64
CA ASN A 95 -6.28 38.97 8.61
C ASN A 95 -5.15 37.94 8.66
N VAL A 96 -4.57 37.63 7.50
CA VAL A 96 -3.42 36.73 7.40
C VAL A 96 -2.19 37.36 8.07
N ASP A 97 -1.95 38.63 7.79
CA ASP A 97 -0.86 39.39 8.44
C ASP A 97 -1.07 39.53 9.95
N HIS A 98 -2.31 39.77 10.39
CA HIS A 98 -2.64 39.80 11.82
C HIS A 98 -2.44 38.44 12.50
N PHE A 99 -2.83 37.34 11.83
CA PHE A 99 -2.61 35.98 12.33
C PHE A 99 -1.11 35.70 12.51
N PHE A 100 -0.28 36.01 11.51
CA PHE A 100 1.16 35.77 11.59
C PHE A 100 1.89 36.70 12.56
N ARG A 101 1.36 37.90 12.83
CA ARG A 101 1.90 38.80 13.87
C ARG A 101 1.74 38.26 15.28
N ASN A 102 0.70 37.46 15.52
CA ASN A 102 0.41 36.91 16.84
C ASN A 102 1.14 35.58 17.11
N ILE A 103 1.90 35.07 16.15
CA ILE A 103 2.68 33.85 16.29
C ILE A 103 4.14 34.22 16.53
N ASP A 104 4.62 33.97 17.75
CA ASP A 104 6.03 34.04 18.05
C ASP A 104 6.74 32.82 17.46
N PHE A 105 7.36 33.00 16.28
CA PHE A 105 8.18 31.94 15.69
C PHE A 105 9.45 31.76 16.51
N PRO A 106 9.79 30.51 16.93
CA PRO A 106 11.06 30.25 17.59
C PRO A 106 12.20 30.61 16.63
N ARG A 107 12.99 31.62 17.01
CA ARG A 107 14.16 32.05 16.24
C ARG A 107 15.38 31.26 16.72
N ILE A 108 16.11 30.69 15.79
CA ILE A 108 17.37 30.00 16.07
C ILE A 108 18.39 31.06 16.51
N HIS A 109 19.10 30.78 17.60
CA HIS A 109 20.18 31.66 18.08
C HIS A 109 21.29 31.74 17.02
N PRO A 110 21.87 32.91 16.73
CA PRO A 110 22.83 33.08 15.62
C PRO A 110 24.05 32.17 15.72
N LEU A 111 24.50 31.83 16.94
CA LEU A 111 25.58 30.86 17.15
C LEU A 111 25.20 29.46 16.63
N LEU A 112 23.99 29.00 16.96
CA LEU A 112 23.49 27.69 16.54
C LEU A 112 23.23 27.66 15.03
N ALA A 113 22.79 28.78 14.44
CA ALA A 113 22.66 28.91 12.98
C ALA A 113 24.02 28.75 12.28
N SER A 114 25.08 29.38 12.81
CA SER A 114 26.43 29.21 12.27
C SER A 114 26.98 27.79 12.44
N GLU A 115 26.60 27.08 13.52
CA GLU A 115 26.92 25.67 13.70
C GLU A 115 26.18 24.78 12.69
N LEU A 116 24.91 25.07 12.43
CA LEU A 116 24.09 24.36 11.43
C LEU A 116 24.56 24.62 9.98
N ASP A 117 25.11 25.80 9.69
CA ASP A 117 25.72 26.14 8.40
C ASP A 117 27.10 25.51 8.19
N SER A 118 27.67 24.88 9.23
CA SER A 118 28.96 24.20 9.14
C SER A 118 28.86 22.89 8.35
N PRO A 119 29.96 22.45 7.71
CA PRO A 119 29.93 21.21 6.92
C PRO A 119 29.69 19.98 7.81
N ILE A 120 28.83 19.08 7.33
CA ILE A 120 28.50 17.82 8.01
C ILE A 120 29.77 16.98 8.22
N THR A 121 29.98 16.52 9.46
CA THR A 121 31.16 15.73 9.83
C THR A 121 30.88 14.22 9.78
N LEU A 122 31.93 13.42 9.57
CA LEU A 122 31.80 11.95 9.60
C LEU A 122 31.27 11.41 10.94
N ASP A 123 31.67 12.05 12.05
CA ASP A 123 31.23 11.66 13.39
C ASP A 123 29.73 11.90 13.60
N GLU A 124 29.19 12.98 13.04
CA GLU A 124 27.75 13.23 13.01
C GLU A 124 27.00 12.14 12.25
N ILE A 125 27.48 11.75 11.06
CA ILE A 125 26.87 10.68 10.25
C ILE A 125 26.83 9.36 11.03
N VAL A 126 27.95 8.97 11.66
CA VAL A 126 28.03 7.74 12.48
C VAL A 126 27.07 7.82 13.66
N ARG A 127 27.00 8.96 14.36
CA ARG A 127 26.05 9.17 15.46
C ARG A 127 24.60 9.09 14.99
N SER A 128 24.26 9.70 13.85
CA SER A 128 22.93 9.64 13.26
C SER A 128 22.55 8.19 12.91
N ILE A 129 23.44 7.44 12.26
CA ILE A 129 23.22 6.02 11.93
C ILE A 129 22.96 5.19 13.19
N ASN A 130 23.77 5.37 14.23
CA ASN A 130 23.60 4.67 15.50
C ASN A 130 22.29 5.07 16.20
N SER A 131 21.86 6.32 16.07
CA SER A 131 20.63 6.85 16.68
C SER A 131 19.34 6.41 15.96
N LEU A 132 19.42 6.18 14.64
CA LEU A 132 18.28 5.78 13.80
C LEU A 132 17.76 4.36 14.09
N GLY A 133 18.37 3.67 15.05
CA GLY A 133 17.96 2.35 15.46
C GLY A 133 18.49 1.33 14.48
N VAL A 134 19.54 0.63 14.90
CA VAL A 134 19.81 -0.74 14.48
C VAL A 134 18.47 -1.47 14.43
N PHE A 135 18.20 -2.08 13.27
CA PHE A 135 17.04 -2.89 12.96
C PHE A 135 16.33 -3.39 14.22
N ARG A 136 15.10 -2.91 14.45
CA ARG A 136 14.14 -3.57 15.35
C ARG A 136 13.72 -4.90 14.71
N THR A 137 14.66 -5.81 14.49
CA THR A 137 14.34 -7.21 14.32
C THR A 137 13.74 -7.64 15.64
N ARG A 138 12.43 -7.93 15.63
CA ARG A 138 11.74 -8.59 16.74
C ARG A 138 12.64 -9.71 17.23
N ASP A 139 12.94 -9.71 18.52
CA ASP A 139 13.71 -10.75 19.18
C ASP A 139 13.07 -12.12 18.91
N VAL A 140 13.58 -12.82 17.90
CA VAL A 140 13.42 -14.27 17.82
C VAL A 140 14.60 -14.81 18.61
N ALA A 141 14.32 -15.17 19.86
CA ALA A 141 15.25 -15.87 20.72
C ALA A 141 15.66 -17.19 20.07
N THR A 142 16.76 -17.20 19.31
CA THR A 142 17.50 -18.42 19.00
C THR A 142 18.66 -18.51 19.98
N ASN A 143 18.39 -19.19 21.09
CA ASN A 143 19.42 -19.69 21.99
C ASN A 143 20.26 -20.73 21.26
N THR A 144 21.48 -20.38 20.84
CA THR A 144 22.56 -21.35 20.65
C THR A 144 23.86 -20.76 21.14
N LYS A 145 24.17 -21.10 22.38
CA LYS A 145 25.51 -21.03 22.98
C LYS A 145 26.42 -22.01 22.25
N THR A 146 27.27 -21.53 21.34
CA THR A 146 28.47 -22.28 20.92
C THR A 146 29.67 -21.37 20.94
N SER A 147 30.38 -21.46 22.07
CA SER A 147 31.80 -21.17 22.19
C SER A 147 32.56 -21.89 21.06
N ASN A 148 33.19 -21.14 20.17
CA ASN A 148 34.37 -21.67 19.49
C ASN A 148 35.36 -20.54 19.18
N HIS A 149 36.51 -20.65 19.82
CA HIS A 149 37.73 -19.95 19.47
C HIS A 149 38.15 -20.38 18.05
N ASN A 150 38.44 -19.40 17.19
CA ASN A 150 39.60 -19.37 16.28
C ASN A 150 39.28 -18.61 14.97
N SER A 151 39.99 -17.49 14.84
CA SER A 151 40.90 -17.24 13.72
C SER A 151 40.36 -16.96 12.32
N ILE A 152 40.78 -15.78 11.86
CA ILE A 152 41.34 -15.48 10.54
C ILE A 152 40.38 -14.93 9.48
N ALA A 153 40.62 -13.65 9.23
CA ALA A 153 40.31 -12.90 8.03
C ALA A 153 40.61 -13.64 6.72
N GLN A 154 39.65 -13.58 5.79
CA GLN A 154 39.86 -13.54 4.34
C GLN A 154 38.75 -12.63 3.78
N ARG A 155 39.09 -11.41 3.34
CA ARG A 155 39.44 -11.06 1.95
C ARG A 155 38.19 -11.04 1.05
N TRP A 156 37.51 -9.90 1.00
CA TRP A 156 36.56 -9.58 -0.07
C TRP A 156 37.33 -8.87 -1.18
N GLU A 157 37.53 -9.55 -2.31
CA GLU A 157 37.89 -8.87 -3.56
C GLU A 157 36.60 -8.68 -4.36
N GLY A 158 36.12 -7.43 -4.38
CA GLY A 158 35.12 -7.02 -5.35
C GLY A 158 35.75 -6.95 -6.74
N PRO A 159 34.99 -7.21 -7.82
CA PRO A 159 35.52 -7.13 -9.17
C PRO A 159 35.90 -5.68 -9.53
N ASN A 160 37.16 -5.49 -9.95
CA ASN A 160 37.62 -4.29 -10.64
C ASN A 160 36.83 -4.12 -11.94
N ILE A 161 36.07 -3.03 -12.03
CA ILE A 161 35.49 -2.56 -13.28
C ILE A 161 36.43 -1.46 -13.79
N VAL A 162 37.09 -1.72 -14.91
CA VAL A 162 37.62 -0.71 -15.83
C VAL A 162 36.74 -0.73 -17.06
#